data_AF-A0A948ZZH1-F1
#
_entry.id   AF-A0A948ZZH1-F1
#
_cell.length_a   1.000
_cell.length_b   1.000
_cell.length_c   1.000
_cell.angle_alpha   90.00
_cell.angle_beta   90.00
_cell.angle_gamma   90.00
#
_symmetry.space_group_name_H-M   'P 1'
#
loop_
_entity.id
_entity.type
_entity.pdbx_description
1 polymer ?
#
loop_
_entity_poly.entity_id
_entity_poly.type
_entity_poly.pdbx_seq_one_letter_code
_entity_poly.pdbx_strand_id
1 'polypeptide(L)' 'MATQQSKSKLFLSTVIFGAVSISFYVLLFTNEKLVTDTFTKGGIYTLFPIGTVFLFSFIHGAFASNLLSLLGIEAKKK' A
#
# COMPACT_ATOMS: atom_id res chain seq x y z
N MET A 1 16.01 13.78 3.39
CA MET A 1 15.64 15.01 2.66
C MET A 1 14.13 15.02 2.48
N ALA A 2 13.38 15.68 3.37
CA ALA A 2 11.95 15.87 3.16
C ALA A 2 11.80 16.92 2.07
N THR A 3 11.65 16.45 0.83
CA THR A 3 11.37 17.31 -0.32
C THR A 3 10.04 17.98 -0.02
N GLN A 4 10.01 19.31 0.10
CA GLN A 4 8.77 20.06 -0.10
C GLN A 4 8.33 19.78 -1.53
N GLN A 5 7.57 18.71 -1.70
CA GLN A 5 6.94 18.42 -2.97
C GLN A 5 5.81 19.43 -3.13
N SER A 6 5.80 20.10 -4.28
CA SER A 6 4.67 20.92 -4.71
C SER A 6 3.36 20.17 -4.41
N LYS A 7 2.35 20.87 -3.88
CA LYS A 7 1.03 20.29 -3.54
C LYS A 7 0.47 19.41 -4.67
N SER A 8 0.72 19.79 -5.92
CA SER A 8 0.33 19.02 -7.11
C SER A 8 1.01 17.65 -7.20
N LYS A 9 2.31 17.56 -6.89
CA LYS A 9 3.08 16.31 -6.93
C LYS A 9 2.69 15.36 -5.79
N LEU A 10 2.41 15.91 -4.61
CA LEU A 10 1.89 15.17 -3.47
C LEU A 10 0.47 14.63 -3.75
N PHE A 11 -0.37 15.45 -4.38
CA PHE A 11 -1.72 15.06 -4.80
C PHE A 11 -1.67 13.90 -5.80
N LEU A 12 -0.86 14.03 -6.85
CA LEU A 12 -0.69 12.99 -7.85
C LEU A 12 -0.16 11.69 -7.24
N SER A 13 0.83 11.78 -6.35
CA SER A 13 1.36 10.62 -5.64
C SER A 13 0.28 9.92 -4.81
N THR A 14 -0.53 10.68 -4.07
CA THR A 14 -1.64 10.13 -3.27
C THR A 14 -2.66 9.40 -4.13
N VAL A 15 -3.06 9.99 -5.26
CA VAL A 15 -4.04 9.36 -6.17
C VAL A 15 -3.46 8.07 -6.76
N ILE A 16 -2.21 8.07 -7.20
CA ILE A 16 -1.56 6.88 -7.77
C ILE A 16 -1.44 5.79 -6.71
N PHE A 17 -0.86 6.07 -5.55
CA PHE A 17 -0.72 5.06 -4.50
C PHE A 17 -2.08 4.56 -3.98
N GLY A 18 -3.08 5.43 -3.92
CA GLY A 18 -4.46 5.04 -3.60
C GLY A 18 -5.06 4.11 -4.63
N ALA A 19 -4.95 4.45 -5.92
CA ALA A 19 -5.44 3.61 -7.02
C ALA A 19 -4.74 2.24 -7.07
N VAL A 20 -3.42 2.21 -6.86
CA VAL A 20 -2.65 0.96 -6.78
C VAL A 20 -3.08 0.14 -5.57
N SER A 21 -3.26 0.76 -4.40
CA SER A 21 -3.72 0.08 -3.20
C SER A 21 -5.11 -0.53 -3.39
N ILE A 22 -6.06 0.22 -3.97
CA ILE A 22 -7.40 -0.28 -4.28
C ILE A 22 -7.32 -1.45 -5.27
N SER A 23 -6.54 -1.31 -6.34
CA SER A 23 -6.36 -2.37 -7.34
C SER A 23 -5.85 -3.66 -6.71
N PHE A 24 -4.93 -3.56 -5.74
CA PHE A 24 -4.40 -4.71 -5.01
C PHE A 24 -5.48 -5.41 -4.18
N TYR A 25 -6.32 -4.66 -3.46
CA TYR A 25 -7.45 -5.24 -2.74
C TYR A 25 -8.45 -5.89 -3.71
N VAL A 26 -8.80 -5.22 -4.82
CA VAL A 26 -9.72 -5.78 -5.82
C VAL A 26 -9.17 -7.08 -6.39
N LEU A 27 -7.89 -7.12 -6.76
CA LEU A 27 -7.25 -8.35 -7.27
C LEU A 27 -7.24 -9.46 -6.24
N LEU A 28 -6.93 -9.15 -4.98
CA LEU A 28 -6.88 -10.13 -3.90
C LEU A 28 -8.27 -10.75 -3.64
N PHE A 29 -9.31 -9.93 -3.54
CA PHE A 29 -10.67 -10.41 -3.30
C PHE A 29 -11.30 -11.06 -4.54
N THR A 30 -11.03 -10.57 -5.75
CA THR A 30 -11.54 -11.21 -6.98
C THR A 30 -10.91 -12.59 -7.19
N ASN A 31 -9.67 -12.78 -6.74
CA ASN A 31 -8.94 -14.04 -6.85
C ASN A 31 -8.88 -14.80 -5.50
N GLU A 32 -9.83 -14.54 -4.59
CA GLU A 32 -9.82 -15.08 -3.22
C GLU A 32 -9.60 -16.59 -3.20
N LYS A 33 -10.31 -17.36 -4.04
CA LYS A 33 -10.16 -18.82 -4.11
C LYS A 33 -8.71 -19.23 -4.40
N LEU A 34 -8.07 -18.61 -5.41
CA LEU A 34 -6.69 -18.91 -5.78
C LEU A 34 -5.71 -18.52 -4.67
N VAL A 35 -5.94 -17.36 -4.06
CA VAL A 35 -5.12 -16.84 -2.96
C VAL A 35 -5.21 -17.79 -1.77
N THR A 36 -6.41 -18.13 -1.32
CA THR A 36 -6.64 -19.05 -0.20
C THR A 36 -6.07 -20.44 -0.48
N ASP A 37 -6.33 -21.01 -1.66
CA ASP A 37 -5.80 -22.31 -2.08
C ASP A 37 -4.26 -22.33 -2.10
N THR A 38 -3.61 -21.18 -2.34
CA THR A 38 -2.14 -21.08 -2.38
C THR A 38 -1.55 -20.77 -1.00
N PHE A 39 -2.15 -19.84 -0.25
CA PHE A 39 -1.59 -19.27 0.97
C PHE A 39 -1.76 -20.23 2.17
N THR A 40 -2.70 -21.16 2.10
CA THR A 40 -2.98 -22.14 3.16
C THR A 40 -2.23 -23.46 3.03
N LYS A 41 -1.50 -23.68 1.92
CA LYS A 41 -0.73 -24.92 1.67
C LYS A 41 0.40 -25.20 2.66
N GLY A 42 0.83 -24.19 3.43
CA GLY A 42 1.94 -24.33 4.37
C GLY A 42 3.30 -24.52 3.69
N GLY A 43 4.33 -24.90 4.46
CA GLY A 43 5.69 -25.07 3.95
C GLY A 43 6.24 -23.79 3.31
N ILE A 44 6.83 -23.90 2.11
CA ILE A 44 7.37 -22.75 1.38
C ILE A 44 6.29 -21.74 0.98
N TYR A 45 5.02 -22.16 0.90
CA TYR A 45 3.91 -21.28 0.53
C TYR A 45 3.59 -20.23 1.61
N THR A 46 4.10 -20.39 2.83
CA THR A 46 3.97 -19.37 3.91
C THR A 46 4.68 -18.05 3.57
N LEU A 47 5.65 -18.07 2.65
CA LEU A 47 6.28 -16.86 2.14
C LEU A 47 5.29 -15.95 1.38
N PHE A 48 4.25 -16.52 0.76
CA PHE A 48 3.27 -15.73 0.02
C PHE A 48 2.47 -14.77 0.92
N PRO A 49 1.75 -15.21 1.97
CA PRO A 49 1.03 -14.30 2.85
C PRO A 49 1.95 -13.27 3.53
N ILE A 50 3.17 -13.67 3.90
CA ILE A 50 4.17 -12.77 4.49
C ILE A 50 4.58 -11.69 3.47
N GLY A 51 4.95 -12.09 2.25
CA GLY A 51 5.32 -11.16 1.20
C GLY A 51 4.17 -10.21 0.83
N THR A 52 2.95 -10.73 0.76
CA THR A 52 1.76 -9.93 0.48
C THR A 52 1.52 -8.87 1.55
N VAL A 53 1.59 -9.21 2.84
CA VAL A 53 1.37 -8.20 3.90
C VAL A 53 2.43 -7.10 3.87
N PHE A 54 3.70 -7.43 3.60
CA PHE A 54 4.76 -6.41 3.45
C PHE A 54 4.52 -5.51 2.24
N LEU A 55 4.17 -6.10 1.10
CA LEU A 55 3.89 -5.36 -0.13
C LEU A 55 2.70 -4.42 0.04
N PHE A 56 1.59 -4.91 0.61
CA PHE A 56 0.41 -4.10 0.90
C PHE A 56 0.74 -2.99 1.90
N SER A 57 1.47 -3.31 2.98
CA SER A 57 1.87 -2.32 3.99
C SER A 57 2.73 -1.21 3.40
N PHE A 58 3.63 -1.53 2.48
CA PHE A 58 4.46 -0.53 1.81
C PHE A 58 3.64 0.40 0.92
N ILE A 59 2.79 -0.16 0.05
CA ILE A 59 1.99 0.62 -0.91
C ILE A 59 0.93 1.44 -0.19
N HIS A 60 0.16 0.80 0.69
CA HIS A 60 -0.89 1.46 1.48
C HIS A 60 -0.28 2.45 2.48
N GLY A 61 0.89 2.13 3.06
CA GLY A 61 1.62 3.05 3.93
C GLY A 61 2.12 4.29 3.20
N ALA A 62 2.62 4.14 1.97
CA ALA A 62 2.99 5.27 1.12
C ALA A 62 1.76 6.12 0.77
N PHE A 63 0.63 5.50 0.44
CA PHE A 63 -0.64 6.19 0.26
C PHE A 63 -1.04 6.99 1.52
N ALA A 64 -1.08 6.32 2.68
CA ALA A 64 -1.47 6.93 3.95
C ALA A 64 -0.55 8.10 4.32
N SER A 65 0.76 7.97 4.13
CA SER A 65 1.71 9.05 4.37
C SER A 65 1.45 10.26 3.47
N ASN A 66 1.23 10.05 2.16
CA ASN A 66 0.95 11.15 1.24
C ASN A 66 -0.43 11.77 1.53
N LEU A 67 -1.42 10.97 1.91
CA LEU A 67 -2.75 11.43 2.30
C LEU A 67 -2.71 12.30 3.55
N LEU A 68 -1.99 11.87 4.60
CA LEU A 68 -1.81 12.65 5.81
C LEU A 68 -1.10 13.98 5.52
N SER A 69 -0.03 13.96 4.71
CA SER A 69 0.63 15.19 4.25
C SER A 69 -0.30 16.11 3.46
N LEU A 70 -1.21 15.57 2.61
CA LEU A 70 -2.21 16.40 1.90
C LEU A 70 -3.22 17.04 2.86
N LEU A 71 -3.62 16.32 3.90
CA LEU A 71 -4.49 16.82 4.96
C LEU A 71 -3.79 17.81 5.90
N GLY A 72 -2.49 18.07 5.68
CA GLY A 72 -1.68 18.95 6.51
C GLY A 72 -1.24 18.32 7.84
N ILE A 73 -1.46 17.01 8.01
CA ILE A 73 -1.04 16.24 9.17
C ILE A 73 0.37 15.72 8.89
N GLU A 74 1.37 16.57 9.10
CA GLU A 74 2.77 16.20 8.95
C GLU A 74 3.41 15.84 10.29
N ALA A 75 4.32 14.87 10.27
CA ALA A 75 5.10 14.52 11.45
C ALA A 75 5.93 15.73 11.92
N LYS A 76 5.88 16.03 13.22
CA LYS A 76 6.74 17.04 13.83
C LYS A 76 8.19 16.65 13.57
N LYS A 77 8.92 17.44 12.78
CA LYS A 77 10.38 17.33 12.71
C LYS A 77 10.94 17.55 14.12
N LYS A 78 11.66 16.56 14.64
CA LYS A 78 12.52 16.75 15.81
C LYS A 78 13.63 17.73 15.48
#